data_AF-A0A2V6J0J2-F1
#
_entry.id   AF-A0A2V6J0J2-F1
#
_cell.length_a   1.000
_cell.length_b   1.000
_cell.length_c   1.000
_cell.angle_alpha   90.00
_cell.angle_beta   90.00
_cell.angle_gamma   90.00
#
_symmetry.space_group_name_H-M   'P 1'
#
loop_
_entity.id
_entity.type
_entity.pdbx_description
1 polymer ?
#
loop_
_entity_poly.entity_id
_entity_poly.type
_entity_poly.pdbx_seq_one_letter_code
_entity_poly.pdbx_strand_id
1 'polypeptide(L)'
;MLIEEWIYPAITGYWLVLVALVLTCFAFATTTQAQLPSPTPDGGYPNGNTAEGDGALASVTIGSNNTAIGFDALGLNTTGSDNTATGLEALLSNTDGALNTATGFQALQANTDGNGNTATGADALLDNTIGSDNTATGAGALLNNNTGTDNTATGNSALESNSTGSQNAGYGRGALGQTTSGSHNTAAGYQALARNKTGVNNVGLGFDAGFNLTTGSNNIEIGANVLGVAGEANTIRIGKQGTQKSTFVAGIFGTPITGSTVVVNSSGRLGVATSSARFKDQIKPMDKASEAILALQPVTFRYKHELDPDGVPQFGLVAEQVERVNPDLVVRDEDGKVTTVRYEAVNAMLLNEFLKEHRNVAEQQSTIAELKTALAKQQKQIAVQQATAAQQQKQIEALTATVQKVSDQVALNKSAPQLVANP
;
A
#
# COMPACT_ATOMS: atom_id res chain seq x y z
N MET A 1 -86.28 42.29 100.49
CA MET A 1 -87.22 41.22 100.10
C MET A 1 -86.67 40.64 98.79
N LEU A 2 -85.73 39.69 98.92
CA LEU A 2 -85.87 38.25 98.65
C LEU A 2 -85.27 37.93 97.25
N ILE A 3 -84.06 37.36 97.16
CA ILE A 3 -83.67 35.92 97.32
C ILE A 3 -83.78 35.19 95.96
N GLU A 4 -82.63 34.90 95.33
CA GLU A 4 -82.08 33.54 95.00
C GLU A 4 -82.52 33.06 93.60
N GLU A 5 -81.82 32.23 92.81
CA GLU A 5 -80.49 31.60 92.75
C GLU A 5 -80.51 30.68 91.48
N TRP A 6 -79.35 30.14 91.08
CA TRP A 6 -79.09 29.05 90.09
C TRP A 6 -79.00 29.44 88.59
N ILE A 7 -77.83 29.54 87.94
CA ILE A 7 -76.69 28.60 87.72
C ILE A 7 -76.98 27.50 86.67
N TYR A 8 -76.34 27.65 85.50
CA TYR A 8 -76.13 26.71 84.35
C TYR A 8 -77.35 26.23 83.53
N PRO A 9 -77.32 26.41 82.18
CA PRO A 9 -76.30 25.78 81.34
C PRO A 9 -75.69 26.74 80.30
N ALA A 10 -74.78 27.62 80.73
CA ALA A 10 -73.92 28.36 79.81
C ALA A 10 -72.73 27.53 79.28
N ILE A 11 -72.54 26.29 79.74
CA ILE A 11 -71.40 25.45 79.36
C ILE A 11 -71.64 24.65 78.07
N THR A 12 -72.89 24.39 77.67
CA THR A 12 -73.17 23.62 76.44
C THR A 12 -73.07 24.45 75.16
N GLY A 13 -73.41 25.74 75.22
CA GLY A 13 -73.30 26.66 74.08
C GLY A 13 -71.85 27.05 73.74
N TYR A 14 -71.03 27.30 74.76
CA TYR A 14 -69.61 27.62 74.55
C TYR A 14 -68.81 26.44 74.02
N TRP A 15 -69.15 25.21 74.41
CA TRP A 15 -68.51 24.00 73.87
C TRP A 15 -68.83 23.79 72.39
N LEU A 16 -70.09 24.01 71.97
CA LEU A 16 -70.49 23.92 70.56
C LEU A 16 -69.87 25.03 69.71
N VAL A 17 -69.75 26.25 70.23
CA VAL A 17 -69.07 27.36 69.54
C VAL A 17 -67.57 27.11 69.45
N LEU A 18 -66.93 26.62 70.50
CA LEU A 18 -65.50 26.27 70.48
C LEU A 18 -65.21 25.09 69.54
N VAL A 19 -66.05 24.06 69.52
CA VAL A 19 -65.91 22.94 68.58
C VAL A 19 -66.16 23.38 67.14
N ALA A 20 -67.14 24.25 66.88
CA ALA A 20 -67.36 24.84 65.57
C ALA A 20 -66.23 25.78 65.13
N LEU A 21 -65.64 26.54 66.05
CA LEU A 21 -64.48 27.40 65.78
C LEU A 21 -63.21 26.58 65.50
N VAL A 22 -63.02 25.47 66.23
CA VAL A 22 -61.89 24.54 66.00
C VAL A 22 -62.08 23.78 64.68
N LEU A 23 -63.28 23.31 64.37
CA LEU A 23 -63.58 22.63 63.09
C LEU A 23 -63.48 23.59 61.89
N THR A 24 -63.84 24.87 62.04
CA THR A 24 -63.61 25.88 61.00
C THR A 24 -62.13 26.25 60.86
N CYS A 25 -61.36 26.30 61.96
CA CYS A 25 -59.90 26.41 61.89
C CYS A 25 -59.25 25.22 61.17
N PHE A 26 -59.77 24.00 61.32
CA PHE A 26 -59.31 22.82 60.56
C PHE A 26 -59.79 22.81 59.09
N ALA A 27 -60.94 23.44 58.78
CA ALA A 27 -61.43 23.59 57.41
C ALA A 27 -60.71 24.72 56.63
N PHE A 28 -60.19 25.74 57.33
CA PHE A 28 -59.36 26.81 56.75
C PHE A 28 -57.85 26.55 56.85
N ALA A 29 -57.43 25.54 57.60
CA ALA A 29 -56.11 24.93 57.47
C ALA A 29 -56.08 24.13 56.16
N THR A 30 -56.18 24.85 55.05
CA THR A 30 -55.65 24.39 53.76
C THR A 30 -54.29 23.79 54.03
N THR A 31 -54.10 22.58 53.49
CA THR A 31 -52.84 21.86 53.48
C THR A 31 -51.68 22.81 53.24
N THR A 32 -50.98 23.21 54.30
CA THR A 32 -49.63 23.71 54.19
C THR A 32 -48.77 22.50 53.85
N GLN A 33 -48.87 22.05 52.60
CA GLN A 33 -47.78 21.36 51.96
C GLN A 33 -46.62 22.34 52.04
N ALA A 34 -45.52 21.92 52.67
CA ALA A 34 -44.27 22.64 52.54
C ALA A 34 -43.95 22.68 51.03
N GLN A 35 -44.28 23.79 50.38
CA GLN A 35 -43.95 24.02 49.00
C GLN A 35 -42.45 24.27 48.98
N LEU A 36 -41.69 23.23 48.62
CA LEU A 36 -40.25 23.35 48.41
C LEU A 36 -40.03 24.46 47.38
N PRO A 37 -39.09 25.39 47.61
CA PRO A 37 -38.85 26.50 46.69
C PRO A 37 -38.62 25.96 45.29
N SER A 38 -39.28 26.55 44.30
CA SER A 38 -39.03 26.25 42.89
C SER A 38 -37.60 26.68 42.52
N PRO A 39 -36.88 25.89 41.71
CA PRO A 39 -37.29 24.60 41.13
C PRO A 39 -37.13 23.40 42.09
N THR A 40 -37.84 22.32 41.77
CA THR A 40 -38.08 21.11 42.57
C THR A 40 -36.81 20.41 43.10
N PRO A 41 -36.89 19.70 44.25
CA PRO A 41 -35.82 18.83 44.74
C PRO A 41 -35.47 17.70 43.77
N ASP A 42 -34.17 17.41 43.74
CA ASP A 42 -33.44 16.33 43.09
C ASP A 42 -34.23 15.11 42.52
N GLY A 43 -34.06 14.88 41.22
CA GLY A 43 -33.70 13.55 40.72
C GLY A 43 -34.79 12.55 40.29
N GLY A 44 -36.08 12.81 40.48
CA GLY A 44 -37.13 11.84 40.15
C GLY A 44 -38.07 12.26 39.01
N TYR A 45 -37.64 12.21 37.75
CA TYR A 45 -38.55 12.46 36.62
C TYR A 45 -39.28 11.16 36.22
N PRO A 46 -40.54 11.24 35.70
CA PRO A 46 -41.27 10.07 35.23
C PRO A 46 -40.48 9.22 34.22
N ASN A 47 -40.82 7.94 34.10
CA ASN A 47 -40.19 6.98 33.17
C ASN A 47 -38.67 6.76 33.40
N GLY A 48 -38.20 6.87 34.65
CA GLY A 48 -36.80 6.58 34.99
C GLY A 48 -35.81 7.67 34.56
N ASN A 49 -36.29 8.89 34.31
CA ASN A 49 -35.46 10.01 33.91
C ASN A 49 -34.83 10.69 35.16
N THR A 50 -33.61 11.20 35.01
CA THR A 50 -32.88 12.00 36.01
C THR A 50 -32.54 13.34 35.40
N ALA A 51 -32.92 14.46 36.04
CA ALA A 51 -32.52 15.79 35.60
C ALA A 51 -31.99 16.62 36.78
N GLU A 52 -30.82 17.22 36.60
CA GLU A 52 -30.13 18.08 37.56
C GLU A 52 -29.51 19.28 36.83
N GLY A 53 -30.07 20.48 37.01
CA GLY A 53 -29.67 21.69 36.29
C GLY A 53 -30.88 22.48 35.79
N ASP A 54 -30.71 23.79 35.63
CA ASP A 54 -31.75 24.64 35.05
C ASP A 54 -31.97 24.25 33.58
N GLY A 55 -33.23 24.11 33.16
CA GLY A 55 -33.62 23.69 31.81
C GLY A 55 -33.32 22.23 31.42
N ALA A 56 -32.76 21.41 32.32
CA ALA A 56 -32.49 20.01 32.05
C ALA A 56 -33.80 19.21 31.84
N LEU A 57 -33.90 18.46 30.72
CA LEU A 57 -35.09 17.69 30.31
C LEU A 57 -36.41 18.50 30.25
N ALA A 58 -36.34 19.80 29.97
CA ALA A 58 -37.52 20.68 30.00
C ALA A 58 -38.65 20.29 29.02
N SER A 59 -38.33 19.58 27.93
CA SER A 59 -39.29 19.27 26.84
C SER A 59 -39.76 17.81 26.78
N VAL A 60 -39.40 16.97 27.76
CA VAL A 60 -39.68 15.52 27.69
C VAL A 60 -41.17 15.22 27.74
N THR A 61 -41.66 14.41 26.79
CA THR A 61 -43.06 13.99 26.69
C THR A 61 -43.25 12.52 27.04
N ILE A 62 -42.61 11.62 26.29
CA ILE A 62 -42.71 10.15 26.47
C ILE A 62 -41.35 9.46 26.56
N GLY A 63 -40.24 10.18 26.38
CA GLY A 63 -38.88 9.64 26.52
C GLY A 63 -38.63 9.05 27.91
N SER A 64 -37.84 7.98 27.97
CA SER A 64 -37.56 7.22 29.20
C SER A 64 -36.06 6.99 29.43
N ASN A 65 -35.68 6.76 30.69
CA ASN A 65 -34.33 6.38 31.11
C ASN A 65 -33.21 7.37 30.71
N ASN A 66 -33.52 8.65 30.59
CA ASN A 66 -32.53 9.68 30.27
C ASN A 66 -31.87 10.23 31.53
N THR A 67 -30.58 10.53 31.47
CA THR A 67 -29.83 11.25 32.52
C THR A 67 -29.36 12.58 31.98
N ALA A 68 -29.78 13.69 32.57
CA ALA A 68 -29.40 15.05 32.18
C ALA A 68 -28.82 15.80 33.37
N ILE A 69 -27.53 16.12 33.32
CA ILE A 69 -26.82 16.82 34.40
C ILE A 69 -26.08 18.02 33.81
N GLY A 70 -26.57 19.23 34.06
CA GLY A 70 -26.03 20.48 33.53
C GLY A 70 -27.12 21.44 33.07
N PHE A 71 -26.74 22.71 32.91
CA PHE A 71 -27.62 23.73 32.32
C PHE A 71 -28.03 23.32 30.91
N ASP A 72 -29.34 23.26 30.66
CA ASP A 72 -29.97 22.90 29.37
C ASP A 72 -29.56 21.51 28.82
N ALA A 73 -29.04 20.61 29.65
CA ALA A 73 -28.74 19.25 29.23
C ALA A 73 -30.02 18.51 28.78
N LEU A 74 -30.04 17.93 27.57
CA LEU A 74 -31.24 17.32 26.95
C LEU A 74 -32.48 18.24 26.94
N GLY A 75 -32.30 19.56 26.89
CA GLY A 75 -33.39 20.53 27.05
C GLY A 75 -34.54 20.40 26.05
N LEU A 76 -34.26 20.00 24.80
CA LEU A 76 -35.26 19.83 23.74
C LEU A 76 -35.71 18.37 23.50
N ASN A 77 -35.29 17.42 24.33
CA ASN A 77 -35.65 16.00 24.18
C ASN A 77 -37.14 15.77 24.34
N THR A 78 -37.81 15.29 23.28
CA THR A 78 -39.26 15.04 23.27
C THR A 78 -39.57 13.57 23.49
N THR A 79 -39.06 12.68 22.63
CA THR A 79 -39.39 11.24 22.65
C THR A 79 -38.17 10.33 22.78
N GLY A 80 -36.96 10.88 22.64
CA GLY A 80 -35.70 10.14 22.78
C GLY A 80 -35.54 9.48 24.16
N SER A 81 -34.94 8.29 24.14
CA SER A 81 -34.78 7.42 25.32
C SER A 81 -33.35 6.92 25.49
N ASP A 82 -33.01 6.52 26.70
CA ASP A 82 -31.73 5.91 27.07
C ASP A 82 -30.51 6.80 26.76
N ASN A 83 -30.68 8.14 26.85
CA ASN A 83 -29.59 9.09 26.64
C ASN A 83 -28.92 9.52 27.96
N THR A 84 -27.61 9.73 27.94
CA THR A 84 -26.83 10.31 29.05
C THR A 84 -26.19 11.61 28.60
N ALA A 85 -26.53 12.73 29.23
CA ALA A 85 -25.98 14.06 28.98
C ALA A 85 -25.41 14.64 30.28
N THR A 86 -24.13 14.96 30.28
CA THR A 86 -23.43 15.57 31.42
C THR A 86 -22.54 16.71 30.95
N GLY A 87 -22.95 17.94 31.26
CA GLY A 87 -22.30 19.16 30.81
C GLY A 87 -23.30 20.23 30.40
N LEU A 88 -22.82 21.47 30.29
CA LEU A 88 -23.65 22.58 29.78
C LEU A 88 -24.02 22.31 28.32
N GLU A 89 -25.32 22.34 28.03
CA GLU A 89 -25.93 22.12 26.70
C GLU A 89 -25.56 20.79 26.04
N ALA A 90 -25.14 19.79 26.83
CA ALA A 90 -24.91 18.44 26.30
C ALA A 90 -26.22 17.85 25.78
N LEU A 91 -26.23 17.36 24.52
CA LEU A 91 -27.43 16.85 23.83
C LEU A 91 -28.63 17.82 23.81
N LEU A 92 -28.38 19.15 23.86
CA LEU A 92 -29.44 20.16 23.94
C LEU A 92 -30.56 19.95 22.91
N SER A 93 -30.20 19.77 21.64
CA SER A 93 -31.14 19.74 20.51
C SER A 93 -31.74 18.37 20.21
N ASN A 94 -31.42 17.34 21.02
CA ASN A 94 -31.93 15.98 20.79
C ASN A 94 -33.45 16.02 20.84
N THR A 95 -34.15 15.50 19.84
CA THR A 95 -35.62 15.43 19.82
C THR A 95 -36.07 13.99 20.03
N ASP A 96 -35.61 13.11 19.13
CA ASP A 96 -36.05 11.71 19.06
C ASP A 96 -34.88 10.71 19.12
N GLY A 97 -33.63 11.17 19.03
CA GLY A 97 -32.44 10.32 19.13
C GLY A 97 -32.35 9.55 20.44
N ALA A 98 -31.87 8.31 20.37
CA ALA A 98 -31.76 7.37 21.48
C ALA A 98 -30.35 6.77 21.62
N LEU A 99 -30.05 6.24 22.81
CA LEU A 99 -28.78 5.56 23.11
C LEU A 99 -27.54 6.45 22.94
N ASN A 100 -27.67 7.76 23.13
CA ASN A 100 -26.54 8.68 23.03
C ASN A 100 -25.89 8.95 24.39
N THR A 101 -24.57 9.03 24.44
CA THR A 101 -23.79 9.44 25.62
C THR A 101 -23.00 10.70 25.28
N ALA A 102 -23.26 11.81 25.97
CA ALA A 102 -22.59 13.09 25.81
C ALA A 102 -22.03 13.57 27.15
N THR A 103 -20.72 13.70 27.25
CA THR A 103 -20.03 14.19 28.45
C THR A 103 -19.05 15.30 28.09
N GLY A 104 -19.38 16.55 28.42
CA GLY A 104 -18.59 17.73 28.10
C GLY A 104 -19.44 18.96 27.82
N PHE A 105 -18.81 20.12 27.78
CA PHE A 105 -19.43 21.36 27.30
C PHE A 105 -19.85 21.18 25.83
N GLN A 106 -21.14 21.37 25.54
CA GLN A 106 -21.72 21.28 24.19
C GLN A 106 -21.44 19.96 23.44
N ALA A 107 -21.17 18.86 24.16
CA ALA A 107 -21.03 17.54 23.54
C ALA A 107 -22.37 17.11 22.89
N LEU A 108 -22.35 16.71 21.61
CA LEU A 108 -23.55 16.34 20.84
C LEU A 108 -24.68 17.40 20.83
N GLN A 109 -24.36 18.69 20.97
CA GLN A 109 -25.36 19.76 21.13
C GLN A 109 -26.43 19.79 20.02
N ALA A 110 -26.04 19.59 18.75
CA ALA A 110 -26.93 19.72 17.60
C ALA A 110 -27.64 18.41 17.18
N ASN A 111 -27.45 17.30 17.92
CA ASN A 111 -28.07 16.01 17.57
C ASN A 111 -29.59 16.16 17.59
N THR A 112 -30.31 15.73 16.55
CA THR A 112 -31.77 15.71 16.53
C THR A 112 -32.29 14.28 16.62
N ASP A 113 -31.87 13.43 15.67
CA ASP A 113 -32.40 12.07 15.48
C ASP A 113 -31.32 10.97 15.46
N GLY A 114 -30.04 11.37 15.52
CA GLY A 114 -28.92 10.43 15.53
C GLY A 114 -28.96 9.51 16.76
N ASN A 115 -28.65 8.22 16.54
CA ASN A 115 -28.69 7.19 17.59
C ASN A 115 -27.30 6.62 17.86
N GLY A 116 -27.09 6.12 19.08
CA GLY A 116 -25.91 5.33 19.41
C GLY A 116 -24.58 6.11 19.39
N ASN A 117 -24.62 7.44 19.53
CA ASN A 117 -23.41 8.25 19.50
C ASN A 117 -22.79 8.37 20.91
N THR A 118 -21.46 8.31 21.00
CA THR A 118 -20.70 8.58 22.23
C THR A 118 -19.79 9.79 22.01
N ALA A 119 -20.00 10.87 22.73
CA ALA A 119 -19.20 12.09 22.73
C ALA A 119 -18.64 12.37 24.12
N THR A 120 -17.32 12.41 24.26
CA THR A 120 -16.63 12.74 25.51
C THR A 120 -15.55 13.78 25.26
N GLY A 121 -15.78 15.00 25.72
CA GLY A 121 -14.93 16.17 25.49
C GLY A 121 -15.75 17.42 25.18
N ALA A 122 -15.13 18.59 25.33
CA ALA A 122 -15.75 19.84 24.88
C ALA A 122 -15.93 19.82 23.37
N ASP A 123 -17.13 20.18 22.89
CA ASP A 123 -17.49 20.28 21.46
C ASP A 123 -17.30 18.97 20.67
N ALA A 124 -17.26 17.82 21.35
CA ALA A 124 -17.21 16.52 20.69
C ALA A 124 -18.56 16.25 19.99
N LEU A 125 -18.53 15.94 18.69
CA LEU A 125 -19.73 15.75 17.85
C LEU A 125 -20.71 16.95 17.90
N LEU A 126 -20.21 18.18 18.07
CA LEU A 126 -21.02 19.39 18.25
C LEU A 126 -22.13 19.53 17.20
N ASP A 127 -21.79 19.43 15.91
CA ASP A 127 -22.69 19.69 14.78
C ASP A 127 -23.38 18.42 14.22
N ASN A 128 -23.32 17.29 14.92
CA ASN A 128 -24.01 16.06 14.51
C ASN A 128 -25.51 16.26 14.51
N THR A 129 -26.19 16.09 13.38
CA THR A 129 -27.66 16.24 13.30
C THR A 129 -28.34 14.88 13.31
N ILE A 130 -28.05 14.04 12.32
CA ILE A 130 -28.68 12.73 12.11
C ILE A 130 -27.68 11.57 12.04
N GLY A 131 -26.37 11.87 12.09
CA GLY A 131 -25.32 10.85 12.11
C GLY A 131 -25.50 9.89 13.30
N SER A 132 -25.29 8.60 13.06
CA SER A 132 -25.47 7.54 14.07
C SER A 132 -24.20 6.70 14.22
N ASP A 133 -24.09 6.04 15.37
CA ASP A 133 -23.01 5.10 15.71
C ASP A 133 -21.60 5.72 15.66
N ASN A 134 -21.47 7.01 15.99
CA ASN A 134 -20.18 7.69 16.07
C ASN A 134 -19.62 7.70 17.49
N THR A 135 -18.31 7.48 17.63
CA THR A 135 -17.56 7.62 18.89
C THR A 135 -16.54 8.75 18.77
N ALA A 136 -16.68 9.79 19.59
CA ALA A 136 -15.79 10.95 19.66
C ALA A 136 -15.26 11.13 21.08
N THR A 137 -13.96 10.95 21.27
CA THR A 137 -13.28 11.14 22.56
C THR A 137 -12.14 12.14 22.41
N GLY A 138 -12.32 13.34 22.93
CA GLY A 138 -11.36 14.45 22.84
C GLY A 138 -12.06 15.76 22.50
N ALA A 139 -11.45 16.89 22.89
CA ALA A 139 -12.00 18.20 22.57
C ALA A 139 -12.03 18.43 21.05
N GLY A 140 -13.18 18.78 20.50
CA GLY A 140 -13.42 18.98 19.07
C GLY A 140 -13.29 17.72 18.19
N ALA A 141 -13.35 16.52 18.78
CA ALA A 141 -13.37 15.29 18.00
C ALA A 141 -14.70 15.19 17.22
N LEU A 142 -14.64 14.93 15.91
CA LEU A 142 -15.81 14.89 15.01
C LEU A 142 -16.69 16.16 15.06
N LEU A 143 -16.11 17.33 15.36
CA LEU A 143 -16.84 18.58 15.60
C LEU A 143 -17.89 18.91 14.53
N ASN A 144 -17.52 18.86 13.24
CA ASN A 144 -18.39 19.25 12.13
C ASN A 144 -19.18 18.08 11.49
N ASN A 145 -19.25 16.90 12.12
CA ASN A 145 -19.96 15.75 11.55
C ASN A 145 -21.43 16.09 11.42
N ASN A 146 -22.02 16.08 10.22
CA ASN A 146 -23.43 16.40 10.05
C ASN A 146 -24.27 15.12 9.92
N THR A 147 -23.91 14.28 8.94
CA THR A 147 -24.67 13.05 8.62
C THR A 147 -23.79 11.80 8.56
N GLY A 148 -22.48 11.92 8.83
CA GLY A 148 -21.55 10.78 8.80
C GLY A 148 -21.90 9.75 9.88
N THR A 149 -21.68 8.48 9.58
CA THR A 149 -21.99 7.34 10.47
C THR A 149 -20.77 6.47 10.72
N ASP A 150 -20.79 5.70 11.81
CA ASP A 150 -19.79 4.67 12.11
C ASP A 150 -18.35 5.23 12.21
N ASN A 151 -18.17 6.50 12.60
CA ASN A 151 -16.85 7.09 12.75
C ASN A 151 -16.34 6.93 14.18
N THR A 152 -15.06 6.62 14.33
CA THR A 152 -14.35 6.62 15.62
C THR A 152 -13.25 7.66 15.60
N ALA A 153 -13.30 8.64 16.51
CA ALA A 153 -12.33 9.71 16.64
C ALA A 153 -11.85 9.80 18.09
N THR A 154 -10.59 9.44 18.33
CA THR A 154 -9.97 9.52 19.66
C THR A 154 -8.75 10.43 19.60
N GLY A 155 -8.87 11.62 20.16
CA GLY A 155 -7.84 12.66 20.17
C GLY A 155 -8.43 14.05 19.96
N ASN A 156 -7.74 15.08 20.46
CA ASN A 156 -8.14 16.46 20.19
C ASN A 156 -8.17 16.73 18.67
N SER A 157 -9.29 17.26 18.18
CA SER A 157 -9.51 17.56 16.76
C SER A 157 -9.34 16.36 15.81
N ALA A 158 -9.50 15.13 16.29
CA ALA A 158 -9.54 13.97 15.40
C ALA A 158 -10.83 14.01 14.57
N LEU A 159 -10.74 13.83 13.25
CA LEU A 159 -11.87 13.94 12.31
C LEU A 159 -12.67 15.26 12.40
N GLU A 160 -12.04 16.36 12.86
CA GLU A 160 -12.70 17.64 13.16
C GLU A 160 -13.60 18.17 12.03
N SER A 161 -13.13 18.11 10.78
CA SER A 161 -13.86 18.65 9.62
C SER A 161 -14.80 17.65 8.93
N ASN A 162 -14.94 16.42 9.44
CA ASN A 162 -15.76 15.39 8.78
C ASN A 162 -17.19 15.88 8.72
N SER A 163 -17.83 15.89 7.56
CA SER A 163 -19.21 16.38 7.40
C SER A 163 -20.16 15.25 7.03
N THR A 164 -19.78 14.45 6.02
CA THR A 164 -20.60 13.34 5.51
C THR A 164 -19.83 12.02 5.35
N GLY A 165 -18.54 11.99 5.69
CA GLY A 165 -17.73 10.78 5.62
C GLY A 165 -18.19 9.76 6.66
N SER A 166 -18.17 8.48 6.30
CA SER A 166 -18.54 7.37 7.19
C SER A 166 -17.41 6.36 7.33
N GLN A 167 -17.46 5.57 8.40
CA GLN A 167 -16.55 4.44 8.64
C GLN A 167 -15.08 4.85 8.69
N ASN A 168 -14.79 6.04 9.23
CA ASN A 168 -13.42 6.49 9.46
C ASN A 168 -12.98 6.20 10.90
N ALA A 169 -11.73 5.81 11.07
CA ALA A 169 -11.11 5.58 12.38
C ALA A 169 -9.87 6.47 12.54
N GLY A 170 -9.97 7.54 13.33
CA GLY A 170 -8.90 8.49 13.63
C GLY A 170 -8.44 8.38 15.09
N TYR A 171 -7.21 7.92 15.30
CA TYR A 171 -6.58 7.79 16.61
C TYR A 171 -5.35 8.69 16.71
N GLY A 172 -5.44 9.74 17.52
CA GLY A 172 -4.37 10.73 17.70
C GLY A 172 -4.84 12.15 17.41
N ARG A 173 -4.14 13.12 17.97
CA ARG A 173 -4.46 14.54 17.79
C ARG A 173 -4.37 14.93 16.31
N GLY A 174 -5.47 15.47 15.77
CA GLY A 174 -5.59 15.89 14.37
C GLY A 174 -5.59 14.76 13.33
N ALA A 175 -5.69 13.49 13.75
CA ALA A 175 -5.80 12.39 12.80
C ALA A 175 -7.05 12.58 11.92
N LEU A 176 -6.89 12.50 10.60
CA LEU A 176 -7.95 12.77 9.61
C LEU A 176 -8.62 14.15 9.72
N GLY A 177 -7.98 15.13 10.37
CA GLY A 177 -8.62 16.40 10.78
C GLY A 177 -9.31 17.22 9.69
N GLN A 178 -8.87 17.12 8.42
CA GLN A 178 -9.45 17.83 7.28
C GLN A 178 -10.33 16.94 6.37
N THR A 179 -10.65 15.71 6.79
CA THR A 179 -11.59 14.85 6.05
C THR A 179 -12.94 15.53 6.04
N THR A 180 -13.60 15.62 4.89
CA THR A 180 -14.92 16.25 4.73
C THR A 180 -15.97 15.24 4.29
N SER A 181 -15.67 14.47 3.24
CA SER A 181 -16.55 13.43 2.70
C SER A 181 -15.81 12.11 2.42
N GLY A 182 -14.54 11.99 2.82
CA GLY A 182 -13.78 10.75 2.71
C GLY A 182 -14.32 9.69 3.66
N SER A 183 -14.35 8.44 3.22
CA SER A 183 -14.89 7.30 3.98
C SER A 183 -13.90 6.14 3.99
N HIS A 184 -14.06 5.23 4.96
CA HIS A 184 -13.23 4.03 5.10
C HIS A 184 -11.72 4.31 5.31
N ASN A 185 -11.37 5.44 5.94
CA ASN A 185 -9.97 5.75 6.23
C ASN A 185 -9.60 5.33 7.66
N THR A 186 -8.41 4.77 7.84
CA THR A 186 -7.84 4.47 9.16
C THR A 186 -6.56 5.27 9.36
N ALA A 187 -6.54 6.14 10.36
CA ALA A 187 -5.39 6.94 10.74
C ALA A 187 -5.04 6.72 12.21
N ALA A 188 -3.81 6.31 12.50
CA ALA A 188 -3.33 6.16 13.87
C ALA A 188 -1.97 6.85 14.03
N GLY A 189 -1.95 7.96 14.75
CA GLY A 189 -0.79 8.80 14.99
C GLY A 189 -1.16 10.28 15.06
N TYR A 190 -0.26 11.09 15.62
CA TYR A 190 -0.39 12.55 15.55
C TYR A 190 -0.43 12.98 14.07
N GLN A 191 -1.49 13.69 13.68
CA GLN A 191 -1.69 14.22 12.32
C GLN A 191 -1.62 13.18 11.18
N ALA A 192 -1.84 11.89 11.47
CA ALA A 192 -1.94 10.87 10.44
C ALA A 192 -3.13 11.17 9.50
N LEU A 193 -2.88 11.15 8.18
CA LEU A 193 -3.81 11.50 7.11
C LEU A 193 -4.52 12.86 7.30
N ALA A 194 -3.94 13.79 8.07
CA ALA A 194 -4.64 14.99 8.52
C ALA A 194 -5.18 15.88 7.40
N ARG A 195 -4.56 15.88 6.22
CA ARG A 195 -4.96 16.72 5.08
C ARG A 195 -5.80 15.99 4.04
N ASN A 196 -6.16 14.73 4.29
CA ASN A 196 -7.03 13.98 3.40
C ASN A 196 -8.44 14.56 3.48
N LYS A 197 -8.98 15.07 2.37
CA LYS A 197 -10.28 15.73 2.30
C LYS A 197 -11.39 14.80 1.84
N THR A 198 -11.15 14.10 0.74
CA THR A 198 -12.17 13.29 0.02
C THR A 198 -11.67 11.90 -0.34
N GLY A 199 -10.41 11.57 -0.03
CA GLY A 199 -9.84 10.27 -0.30
C GLY A 199 -10.54 9.18 0.50
N VAL A 200 -10.59 7.98 -0.07
CA VAL A 200 -11.22 6.81 0.54
C VAL A 200 -10.24 5.65 0.67
N ASN A 201 -10.51 4.73 1.60
CA ASN A 201 -9.73 3.50 1.78
C ASN A 201 -8.24 3.73 2.05
N ASN A 202 -7.87 4.81 2.73
CA ASN A 202 -6.47 5.07 3.07
C ASN A 202 -6.14 4.57 4.48
N VAL A 203 -4.93 4.05 4.64
CA VAL A 203 -4.36 3.64 5.93
C VAL A 203 -3.12 4.49 6.21
N GLY A 204 -3.11 5.24 7.30
CA GLY A 204 -1.97 6.03 7.77
C GLY A 204 -1.58 5.65 9.19
N LEU A 205 -0.43 5.02 9.38
CA LEU A 205 0.02 4.54 10.69
C LEU A 205 1.37 5.14 11.05
N GLY A 206 1.39 6.06 12.02
CA GLY A 206 2.58 6.75 12.51
C GLY A 206 2.40 8.27 12.63
N PHE A 207 3.37 8.93 13.26
CA PHE A 207 3.47 10.39 13.30
C PHE A 207 3.54 10.95 11.87
N ASP A 208 2.63 11.85 11.49
CA ASP A 208 2.52 12.46 10.15
C ASP A 208 2.40 11.47 8.98
N ALA A 209 1.97 10.22 9.23
CA ALA A 209 1.78 9.23 8.18
C ALA A 209 0.67 9.68 7.20
N GLY A 210 1.00 9.80 5.92
CA GLY A 210 0.11 10.27 4.87
C GLY A 210 -0.30 11.75 4.98
N PHE A 211 0.45 12.58 5.73
CA PHE A 211 0.09 13.99 5.95
C PHE A 211 -0.17 14.79 4.67
N ASN A 212 0.53 14.52 3.57
CA ASN A 212 0.38 15.21 2.29
C ASN A 212 -0.67 14.58 1.35
N LEU A 213 -1.30 13.46 1.72
CA LEU A 213 -2.39 12.87 0.93
C LEU A 213 -3.64 13.74 1.05
N THR A 214 -4.01 14.44 -0.03
CA THR A 214 -5.14 15.39 -0.02
C THR A 214 -6.46 14.83 -0.54
N THR A 215 -6.43 14.07 -1.63
CA THR A 215 -7.64 13.55 -2.32
C THR A 215 -7.46 12.11 -2.81
N GLY A 216 -6.28 11.54 -2.56
CA GLY A 216 -5.87 10.21 -3.00
C GLY A 216 -6.62 9.09 -2.30
N SER A 217 -6.79 7.95 -2.97
CA SER A 217 -7.52 6.79 -2.44
C SER A 217 -6.70 5.51 -2.53
N ASN A 218 -7.02 4.54 -1.67
CA ASN A 218 -6.39 3.22 -1.63
C ASN A 218 -4.87 3.27 -1.35
N ASN A 219 -4.41 4.20 -0.51
CA ASN A 219 -3.00 4.28 -0.11
C ASN A 219 -2.75 3.67 1.26
N ILE A 220 -1.56 3.11 1.46
CA ILE A 220 -1.08 2.59 2.74
C ILE A 220 0.24 3.29 3.06
N GLU A 221 0.24 4.12 4.10
CA GLU A 221 1.39 4.91 4.56
C GLU A 221 1.74 4.46 5.99
N ILE A 222 2.86 3.76 6.15
CA ILE A 222 3.25 3.18 7.45
C ILE A 222 4.64 3.68 7.84
N GLY A 223 4.72 4.38 8.96
CA GLY A 223 5.95 4.87 9.56
C GLY A 223 5.87 6.35 9.96
N ALA A 224 6.80 6.79 10.80
CA ALA A 224 6.92 8.20 11.17
C ALA A 224 7.45 9.03 9.98
N ASN A 225 6.77 10.14 9.70
CA ASN A 225 7.09 11.07 8.60
C ASN A 225 7.06 10.42 7.21
N VAL A 226 6.21 9.41 7.02
CA VAL A 226 5.91 8.86 5.69
C VAL A 226 4.78 9.71 5.11
N LEU A 227 5.12 10.83 4.49
CA LEU A 227 4.15 11.91 4.23
C LEU A 227 3.12 11.59 3.13
N GLY A 228 3.37 10.62 2.26
CA GLY A 228 2.58 10.40 1.05
C GLY A 228 2.73 11.52 0.01
N VAL A 229 2.05 11.37 -1.13
CA VAL A 229 2.08 12.33 -2.25
C VAL A 229 0.66 12.83 -2.54
N ALA A 230 0.50 14.14 -2.73
CA ALA A 230 -0.81 14.74 -2.98
C ALA A 230 -1.51 14.12 -4.20
N GLY A 231 -2.76 13.69 -4.02
CA GLY A 231 -3.59 13.09 -5.07
C GLY A 231 -3.19 11.69 -5.51
N GLU A 232 -2.14 11.10 -4.94
CA GLU A 232 -1.71 9.75 -5.31
C GLU A 232 -2.74 8.70 -4.91
N ALA A 233 -2.83 7.61 -5.67
CA ALA A 233 -3.72 6.51 -5.37
C ALA A 233 -3.01 5.16 -5.53
N ASN A 234 -3.56 4.14 -4.88
CA ASN A 234 -3.17 2.74 -5.04
C ASN A 234 -1.68 2.47 -4.71
N THR A 235 -1.13 3.20 -3.73
CA THR A 235 0.29 3.15 -3.40
C THR A 235 0.53 2.67 -1.97
N ILE A 236 1.51 1.79 -1.80
CA ILE A 236 1.97 1.34 -0.49
C ILE A 236 3.35 1.94 -0.24
N ARG A 237 3.54 2.61 0.89
CA ARG A 237 4.82 3.03 1.43
C ARG A 237 4.98 2.56 2.86
N ILE A 238 6.11 1.90 3.12
CA ILE A 238 6.49 1.44 4.44
C ILE A 238 7.88 1.98 4.74
N GLY A 239 7.95 2.89 5.71
CA GLY A 239 9.16 3.62 6.05
C GLY A 239 9.42 4.84 5.15
N LYS A 240 10.43 5.60 5.55
CA LYS A 240 10.88 6.84 4.90
C LYS A 240 12.23 6.61 4.23
N GLN A 241 12.32 6.99 2.96
CA GLN A 241 13.56 6.92 2.17
C GLN A 241 14.71 7.63 2.90
N GLY A 242 15.88 7.00 2.90
CA GLY A 242 17.08 7.48 3.59
C GLY A 242 17.12 7.24 5.10
N THR A 243 16.00 6.88 5.74
CA THR A 243 15.93 6.60 7.19
C THR A 243 16.07 5.11 7.47
N GLN A 244 15.14 4.30 6.96
CA GLN A 244 15.22 2.84 7.08
C GLN A 244 16.21 2.29 6.04
N LYS A 245 17.31 1.68 6.51
CA LYS A 245 18.36 1.08 5.66
C LYS A 245 18.35 -0.45 5.66
N SER A 246 17.48 -1.07 6.45
CA SER A 246 17.37 -2.53 6.58
C SER A 246 15.90 -2.92 6.72
N THR A 247 15.49 -3.93 5.95
CA THR A 247 14.12 -4.45 5.94
C THR A 247 14.16 -5.95 6.17
N PHE A 248 13.60 -6.40 7.30
CA PHE A 248 13.47 -7.82 7.63
C PHE A 248 12.01 -8.24 7.57
N VAL A 249 11.69 -9.22 6.72
CA VAL A 249 10.37 -9.83 6.62
C VAL A 249 10.52 -11.33 6.92
N ALA A 250 10.11 -11.73 8.11
CA ALA A 250 10.45 -13.04 8.69
C ALA A 250 10.11 -14.24 7.80
N GLY A 251 9.02 -14.18 7.04
CA GLY A 251 8.57 -15.27 6.18
C GLY A 251 9.29 -15.43 4.84
N ILE A 252 10.25 -14.56 4.50
CA ILE A 252 10.96 -14.62 3.21
C ILE A 252 12.16 -15.58 3.27
N PHE A 253 13.00 -15.44 4.29
CA PHE A 253 14.25 -16.19 4.35
C PHE A 253 14.00 -17.69 4.62
N GLY A 254 14.63 -18.56 3.82
CA GLY A 254 14.54 -20.02 3.99
C GLY A 254 13.24 -20.66 3.51
N THR A 255 12.31 -19.90 2.90
CA THR A 255 11.02 -20.43 2.43
C THR A 255 11.05 -20.64 0.91
N PRO A 256 11.11 -21.90 0.41
CA PRO A 256 11.15 -22.17 -1.02
C PRO A 256 9.80 -21.88 -1.68
N ILE A 257 9.81 -21.25 -2.84
CA ILE A 257 8.63 -20.92 -3.64
C ILE A 257 8.88 -21.14 -5.14
N THR A 258 7.81 -21.21 -5.92
CA THR A 258 7.85 -21.07 -7.38
C THR A 258 7.22 -19.74 -7.78
N GLY A 259 7.70 -19.08 -8.84
CA GLY A 259 7.13 -17.81 -9.27
C GLY A 259 8.08 -16.93 -10.08
N SER A 260 7.63 -15.70 -10.36
CA SER A 260 8.44 -14.68 -11.03
C SER A 260 9.30 -13.92 -10.02
N THR A 261 10.51 -13.53 -10.44
CA THR A 261 11.40 -12.70 -9.62
C THR A 261 10.85 -11.29 -9.44
N VAL A 262 10.87 -10.80 -8.20
CA VAL A 262 10.56 -9.40 -7.89
C VAL A 262 11.80 -8.54 -8.12
N VAL A 263 11.63 -7.42 -8.81
CA VAL A 263 12.67 -6.43 -9.11
C VAL A 263 12.30 -5.06 -8.52
N VAL A 264 13.29 -4.20 -8.35
CA VAL A 264 13.13 -2.80 -7.93
C VAL A 264 13.51 -1.90 -9.11
N ASN A 265 12.65 -0.96 -9.47
CA ASN A 265 12.97 0.04 -10.51
C ASN A 265 13.74 1.25 -9.91
N SER A 266 14.10 2.22 -10.74
CA SER A 266 14.83 3.43 -10.31
C SER A 266 14.05 4.33 -9.34
N SER A 267 12.73 4.22 -9.28
CA SER A 267 11.89 4.95 -8.32
C SER A 267 11.64 4.18 -7.01
N GLY A 268 12.39 3.11 -6.76
CA GLY A 268 12.24 2.26 -5.56
C GLY A 268 10.98 1.38 -5.55
N ARG A 269 10.25 1.27 -6.67
CA ARG A 269 9.03 0.47 -6.76
C ARG A 269 9.36 -0.99 -7.00
N LEU A 270 8.81 -1.86 -6.15
CA LEU A 270 8.81 -3.31 -6.34
C LEU A 270 7.82 -3.73 -7.43
N GLY A 271 8.20 -4.70 -8.26
CA GLY A 271 7.34 -5.26 -9.29
C GLY A 271 7.93 -6.49 -9.95
N VAL A 272 7.30 -6.96 -11.03
CA VAL A 272 7.80 -8.06 -11.85
C VAL A 272 8.11 -7.54 -13.25
N ALA A 273 9.27 -7.90 -13.80
CA ALA A 273 9.62 -7.55 -15.17
C ALA A 273 8.75 -8.32 -16.17
N THR A 274 8.07 -7.62 -17.07
CA THR A 274 7.20 -8.23 -18.10
C THR A 274 7.93 -8.42 -19.42
N SER A 275 7.77 -9.58 -20.06
CA SER A 275 8.40 -9.87 -21.37
C SER A 275 7.41 -10.15 -22.50
N SER A 276 6.10 -10.11 -22.24
CA SER A 276 5.08 -10.33 -23.27
C SER A 276 5.13 -9.24 -24.35
N ALA A 277 4.91 -9.63 -25.60
CA ALA A 277 4.81 -8.69 -26.73
C ALA A 277 3.74 -7.61 -26.52
N ARG A 278 2.71 -7.89 -25.73
CA ARG A 278 1.64 -6.93 -25.40
C ARG A 278 2.13 -5.70 -24.61
N PHE A 279 3.31 -5.77 -24.01
CA PHE A 279 3.94 -4.69 -23.24
C PHE A 279 5.20 -4.15 -23.93
N LYS A 280 5.39 -4.45 -25.23
CA LYS A 280 6.59 -4.08 -25.98
C LYS A 280 6.19 -3.48 -27.33
N ASP A 281 6.86 -2.40 -27.67
CA ASP A 281 6.78 -1.78 -29.00
C ASP A 281 8.11 -1.93 -29.74
N GLN A 282 8.10 -1.75 -31.07
CA GLN A 282 9.30 -1.73 -31.92
C GLN A 282 10.20 -2.99 -31.81
N ILE A 283 9.59 -4.17 -31.70
CA ILE A 283 10.31 -5.45 -31.60
C ILE A 283 11.04 -5.74 -32.92
N LYS A 284 12.37 -5.80 -32.88
CA LYS A 284 13.26 -6.08 -34.03
C LYS A 284 14.46 -6.94 -33.62
N PRO A 285 15.17 -7.60 -34.57
CA PRO A 285 16.43 -8.28 -34.28
C PRO A 285 17.48 -7.34 -33.64
N MET A 286 18.36 -7.90 -32.80
CA MET A 286 19.38 -7.11 -32.08
C MET A 286 20.57 -6.71 -32.98
N ASP A 287 20.80 -7.40 -34.10
CA ASP A 287 21.88 -7.15 -35.05
C ASP A 287 23.22 -6.82 -34.35
N LYS A 288 23.84 -5.68 -34.66
CA LYS A 288 25.13 -5.26 -34.07
C LYS A 288 25.02 -4.71 -32.66
N ALA A 289 23.81 -4.45 -32.14
CA ALA A 289 23.66 -3.86 -30.80
C ALA A 289 24.24 -4.77 -29.71
N SER A 290 24.11 -6.09 -29.87
CA SER A 290 24.64 -7.07 -28.93
C SER A 290 26.17 -7.21 -28.94
N GLU A 291 26.86 -6.75 -29.98
CA GLU A 291 28.33 -6.84 -30.08
C GLU A 291 29.04 -5.97 -29.03
N ALA A 292 28.36 -4.98 -28.45
CA ALA A 292 28.88 -4.16 -27.36
C ALA A 292 29.34 -5.01 -26.15
N ILE A 293 28.71 -6.18 -25.92
CA ILE A 293 29.09 -7.04 -24.79
C ILE A 293 30.49 -7.65 -24.95
N LEU A 294 31.00 -7.75 -26.18
CA LEU A 294 32.31 -8.36 -26.48
C LEU A 294 33.47 -7.49 -25.97
N ALA A 295 33.22 -6.21 -25.72
CA ALA A 295 34.19 -5.27 -25.13
C ALA A 295 34.09 -5.18 -23.60
N LEU A 296 33.13 -5.87 -22.97
CA LEU A 296 33.00 -5.88 -21.51
C LEU A 296 34.09 -6.73 -20.86
N GLN A 297 34.53 -6.33 -19.67
CA GLN A 297 35.62 -6.97 -18.93
C GLN A 297 35.09 -7.55 -17.61
N PRO A 298 34.86 -8.87 -17.54
CA PRO A 298 34.51 -9.54 -16.29
C PRO A 298 35.62 -9.38 -15.23
N VAL A 299 35.22 -9.18 -13.99
CA VAL A 299 36.13 -9.03 -12.84
C VAL A 299 35.70 -9.92 -11.68
N THR A 300 36.68 -10.25 -10.83
CA THR A 300 36.44 -10.83 -9.51
C THR A 300 36.65 -9.74 -8.47
N PHE A 301 35.73 -9.61 -7.52
CA PHE A 301 35.79 -8.58 -6.49
C PHE A 301 35.25 -9.08 -5.15
N ARG A 302 35.39 -8.28 -4.10
CA ARG A 302 34.70 -8.45 -2.81
C ARG A 302 33.99 -7.16 -2.50
N TYR A 303 32.81 -7.23 -1.89
CA TYR A 303 32.17 -6.03 -1.37
C TYR A 303 33.01 -5.44 -0.22
N LYS A 304 32.82 -4.15 0.06
CA LYS A 304 33.42 -3.52 1.23
C LYS A 304 32.92 -4.22 2.50
N HIS A 305 33.75 -4.30 3.53
CA HIS A 305 33.43 -4.99 4.79
C HIS A 305 32.13 -4.48 5.47
N GLU A 306 31.79 -3.20 5.26
CA GLU A 306 30.56 -2.58 5.75
C GLU A 306 29.27 -3.17 5.11
N LEU A 307 29.38 -3.73 3.90
CA LEU A 307 28.25 -4.29 3.14
C LEU A 307 28.23 -5.82 3.21
N ASP A 308 29.41 -6.45 3.23
CA ASP A 308 29.59 -7.89 3.36
C ASP A 308 30.73 -8.17 4.36
N PRO A 309 30.39 -8.33 5.65
CA PRO A 309 31.38 -8.62 6.68
C PRO A 309 32.14 -9.94 6.44
N ASP A 310 31.50 -10.92 5.81
CA ASP A 310 32.06 -12.23 5.49
C ASP A 310 33.03 -12.18 4.31
N GLY A 311 32.95 -11.10 3.52
CA GLY A 311 33.88 -10.77 2.44
C GLY A 311 33.90 -11.82 1.34
N VAL A 312 32.76 -12.39 0.98
CA VAL A 312 32.68 -13.51 0.02
C VAL A 312 33.13 -13.04 -1.37
N PRO A 313 34.02 -13.78 -2.08
CA PRO A 313 34.38 -13.47 -3.45
C PRO A 313 33.16 -13.46 -4.38
N GLN A 314 33.03 -12.39 -5.17
CA GLN A 314 31.98 -12.18 -6.15
C GLN A 314 32.58 -12.09 -7.55
N PHE A 315 31.74 -12.35 -8.56
CA PHE A 315 32.11 -12.30 -9.97
C PHE A 315 31.09 -11.42 -10.71
N GLY A 316 31.56 -10.54 -11.58
CA GLY A 316 30.65 -9.64 -12.29
C GLY A 316 31.36 -8.59 -13.12
N LEU A 317 30.72 -7.43 -13.25
CA LEU A 317 31.17 -6.27 -14.00
C LEU A 317 31.18 -5.04 -13.11
N VAL A 318 32.08 -4.10 -13.39
CA VAL A 318 32.09 -2.77 -12.76
C VAL A 318 31.20 -1.83 -13.57
N ALA A 319 30.16 -1.27 -12.95
CA ALA A 319 29.13 -0.54 -13.66
C ALA A 319 29.67 0.68 -14.44
N GLU A 320 30.64 1.42 -13.90
CA GLU A 320 31.29 2.54 -14.56
C GLU A 320 32.15 2.12 -15.77
N GLN A 321 32.66 0.89 -15.77
CA GLN A 321 33.36 0.34 -16.95
C GLN A 321 32.36 -0.03 -18.04
N VAL A 322 31.22 -0.62 -17.64
CA VAL A 322 30.12 -0.93 -18.57
C VAL A 322 29.56 0.33 -19.20
N GLU A 323 29.35 1.40 -18.42
CA GLU A 323 28.85 2.69 -18.90
C GLU A 323 29.70 3.25 -20.06
N ARG A 324 31.04 3.14 -19.98
CA ARG A 324 31.95 3.61 -21.03
C ARG A 324 31.83 2.83 -22.33
N VAL A 325 31.43 1.57 -22.26
CA VAL A 325 31.25 0.68 -23.41
C VAL A 325 29.85 0.85 -23.99
N ASN A 326 28.83 0.79 -23.13
CA ASN A 326 27.44 1.00 -23.50
C ASN A 326 26.63 1.58 -22.30
N PRO A 327 26.25 2.86 -22.35
CA PRO A 327 25.53 3.52 -21.26
C PRO A 327 24.09 3.00 -21.07
N ASP A 328 23.50 2.30 -22.05
CA ASP A 328 22.15 1.74 -21.94
C ASP A 328 22.07 0.49 -21.06
N LEU A 329 23.24 -0.06 -20.69
CA LEU A 329 23.39 -1.26 -19.87
C LEU A 329 23.58 -0.97 -18.37
N VAL A 330 23.45 0.28 -17.95
CA VAL A 330 23.57 0.67 -16.54
C VAL A 330 22.31 1.34 -16.03
N VAL A 331 22.09 1.26 -14.72
CA VAL A 331 21.05 1.99 -13.99
C VAL A 331 21.71 3.12 -13.21
N ARG A 332 21.03 4.27 -13.15
CA ARG A 332 21.46 5.45 -12.39
C ARG A 332 20.55 5.69 -11.19
N ASP A 333 21.10 6.28 -10.14
CA ASP A 333 20.32 6.80 -9.02
C ASP A 333 19.65 8.14 -9.36
N GLU A 334 18.94 8.70 -8.38
CA GLU A 334 18.25 9.99 -8.47
C GLU A 334 19.22 11.17 -8.74
N ASP A 335 20.50 11.05 -8.36
CA ASP A 335 21.55 12.04 -8.62
C ASP A 335 22.21 11.85 -10.00
N GLY A 336 21.79 10.85 -10.77
CA GLY A 336 22.35 10.50 -12.09
C GLY A 336 23.65 9.69 -12.04
N LYS A 337 24.10 9.24 -10.86
CA LYS A 337 25.30 8.40 -10.73
C LYS A 337 24.96 6.95 -11.06
N VAL A 338 25.90 6.28 -11.72
CA VAL A 338 25.77 4.86 -12.04
C VAL A 338 25.80 4.03 -10.77
N THR A 339 24.85 3.12 -10.63
CA THR A 339 24.71 2.27 -9.43
C THR A 339 24.83 0.79 -9.71
N THR A 340 24.26 0.29 -10.81
CA THR A 340 24.28 -1.14 -11.12
C THR A 340 24.23 -1.40 -12.62
N VAL A 341 24.61 -2.62 -13.01
CA VAL A 341 24.53 -3.12 -14.39
C VAL A 341 23.19 -3.84 -14.59
N ARG A 342 22.60 -3.65 -15.77
CA ARG A 342 21.42 -4.37 -16.24
C ARG A 342 21.79 -5.78 -16.71
N TYR A 343 22.13 -6.64 -15.76
CA TYR A 343 22.59 -8.01 -16.06
C TYR A 343 21.59 -8.82 -16.88
N GLU A 344 20.29 -8.56 -16.75
CA GLU A 344 19.25 -9.17 -17.58
C GLU A 344 19.37 -8.81 -19.06
N ALA A 345 19.77 -7.57 -19.37
CA ALA A 345 20.01 -7.12 -20.73
C ALA A 345 21.31 -7.75 -21.28
N VAL A 346 22.36 -7.79 -20.47
CA VAL A 346 23.63 -8.45 -20.83
C VAL A 346 23.40 -9.92 -21.19
N ASN A 347 22.64 -10.66 -20.37
CA ASN A 347 22.33 -12.07 -20.63
C ASN A 347 21.56 -12.27 -21.94
N ALA A 348 20.60 -11.40 -22.25
CA ALA A 348 19.85 -11.46 -23.50
C ALA A 348 20.75 -11.16 -24.72
N MET A 349 21.67 -10.20 -24.62
CA MET A 349 22.64 -9.91 -25.66
C MET A 349 23.64 -11.07 -25.85
N LEU A 350 24.06 -11.70 -24.75
CA LEU A 350 24.95 -12.86 -24.75
C LEU A 350 24.33 -14.05 -25.49
N LEU A 351 23.03 -14.26 -25.30
CA LEU A 351 22.28 -15.26 -26.05
C LEU A 351 22.30 -14.97 -27.56
N ASN A 352 22.14 -13.71 -27.97
CA ASN A 352 22.19 -13.35 -29.39
C ASN A 352 23.57 -13.61 -30.01
N GLU A 353 24.65 -13.20 -29.33
CA GLU A 353 26.02 -13.45 -29.81
C GLU A 353 26.36 -14.94 -29.83
N PHE A 354 25.93 -15.70 -28.82
CA PHE A 354 26.07 -17.15 -28.82
C PHE A 354 25.37 -17.80 -30.02
N LEU A 355 24.15 -17.37 -30.34
CA LEU A 355 23.40 -17.88 -31.49
C LEU A 355 24.05 -17.51 -32.83
N LYS A 356 24.65 -16.31 -32.95
CA LYS A 356 25.44 -15.94 -34.13
C LYS A 356 26.66 -16.86 -34.30
N GLU A 357 27.42 -17.02 -33.23
CA GLU A 357 28.64 -17.84 -33.28
C GLU A 357 28.32 -19.32 -33.57
N HIS A 358 27.24 -19.85 -32.99
CA HIS A 358 26.79 -21.20 -33.28
C HIS A 358 26.46 -21.42 -34.77
N ARG A 359 25.86 -20.42 -35.45
CA ARG A 359 25.60 -20.47 -36.90
C ARG A 359 26.90 -20.43 -37.70
N ASN A 360 27.82 -19.53 -37.35
CA ASN A 360 29.13 -19.43 -38.00
C ASN A 360 29.90 -20.74 -37.92
N VAL A 361 29.92 -21.38 -36.75
CA VAL A 361 30.58 -22.68 -36.55
C VAL A 361 29.92 -23.77 -37.40
N ALA A 362 28.59 -23.80 -37.51
CA ALA A 362 27.89 -24.76 -38.35
C ALA A 362 28.23 -24.58 -39.85
N GLU A 363 28.31 -23.34 -40.34
CA GLU A 363 28.71 -23.04 -41.72
C GLU A 363 30.17 -23.43 -42.00
N GLN A 364 31.07 -23.12 -41.07
CA GLN A 364 32.48 -23.55 -41.15
C GLN A 364 32.58 -25.08 -41.18
N GLN A 365 31.78 -25.79 -40.39
CA GLN A 365 31.79 -27.25 -40.36
C GLN A 365 31.26 -27.87 -41.65
N SER A 366 30.25 -27.26 -42.29
CA SER A 366 29.80 -27.65 -43.63
C SER A 366 30.91 -27.44 -44.68
N THR A 367 31.56 -26.27 -44.65
CA THR A 367 32.68 -25.95 -45.55
C THR A 367 33.83 -26.94 -45.37
N ILE A 368 34.17 -27.30 -44.12
CA ILE A 368 35.19 -28.32 -43.82
C ILE A 368 34.79 -29.69 -44.39
N ALA A 369 33.51 -30.07 -44.34
CA ALA A 369 33.03 -31.32 -44.92
C ALA A 369 33.18 -31.33 -46.45
N GLU A 370 32.80 -30.23 -47.12
CA GLU A 370 32.97 -30.07 -48.57
C GLU A 370 34.45 -30.12 -48.98
N LEU A 371 35.32 -29.42 -48.26
CA LEU A 371 36.76 -29.43 -48.48
C LEU A 371 37.34 -30.84 -48.30
N LYS A 372 36.90 -31.61 -47.28
CA LYS A 372 37.31 -33.01 -47.10
C LYS A 372 36.90 -33.87 -48.28
N THR A 373 35.69 -33.70 -48.82
CA THR A 373 35.22 -34.45 -50.00
C THR A 373 36.02 -34.06 -51.26
N ALA A 374 36.31 -32.77 -51.45
CA ALA A 374 37.13 -32.30 -52.56
C ALA A 374 38.56 -32.86 -52.47
N LEU A 375 39.16 -32.85 -51.27
CA LEU A 375 40.49 -33.41 -51.02
C LEU A 375 40.55 -34.91 -51.34
N ALA A 376 39.53 -35.68 -50.91
CA ALA A 376 39.44 -37.10 -51.23
C ALA A 376 39.35 -37.36 -52.75
N LYS A 377 38.62 -36.50 -53.49
CA LYS A 377 38.56 -36.57 -54.96
C LYS A 377 39.91 -36.25 -55.60
N GLN A 378 40.62 -35.23 -55.11
CA GLN A 378 41.95 -34.87 -55.59
C GLN A 378 42.97 -35.98 -55.32
N GLN A 379 42.95 -36.60 -54.13
CA GLN A 379 43.79 -37.76 -53.81
C GLN A 379 43.58 -38.92 -54.79
N LYS A 380 42.32 -39.23 -55.15
CA LYS A 380 42.01 -40.23 -56.19
C LYS A 380 42.60 -39.85 -57.55
N GLN A 381 42.50 -38.59 -57.96
CA GLN A 381 43.09 -38.12 -59.22
C GLN A 381 44.63 -38.22 -59.21
N ILE A 382 45.29 -37.86 -58.11
CA ILE A 382 46.74 -38.01 -57.95
C ILE A 382 47.14 -39.48 -58.06
N ALA A 383 46.40 -40.40 -57.43
CA ALA A 383 46.66 -41.83 -57.56
C ALA A 383 46.54 -42.33 -59.01
N VAL A 384 45.52 -41.86 -59.75
CA VAL A 384 45.36 -42.16 -61.18
C VAL A 384 46.53 -41.59 -62.01
N GLN A 385 46.97 -40.37 -61.73
CA GLN A 385 48.13 -39.77 -62.41
C GLN A 385 49.41 -40.54 -62.11
N GLN A 386 49.65 -40.93 -60.86
CA GLN A 386 50.81 -41.76 -60.47
C GLN A 386 50.79 -43.12 -61.18
N ALA A 387 49.63 -43.78 -61.25
CA ALA A 387 49.49 -45.03 -61.99
C ALA A 387 49.75 -44.86 -63.49
N THR A 388 49.26 -43.76 -64.07
CA THR A 388 49.51 -43.42 -65.48
C THR A 388 50.99 -43.16 -65.76
N ALA A 389 51.65 -42.39 -64.89
CA ALA A 389 53.09 -42.11 -64.99
C ALA A 389 53.92 -43.40 -64.86
N ALA A 390 53.57 -44.29 -63.94
CA ALA A 390 54.22 -45.60 -63.80
C ALA A 390 54.03 -46.46 -65.06
N GLN A 391 52.87 -46.40 -65.71
CA GLN A 391 52.62 -47.10 -66.97
C GLN A 391 53.42 -46.50 -68.13
N GLN A 392 53.48 -45.18 -68.23
CA GLN A 392 54.31 -44.49 -69.22
C GLN A 392 55.79 -44.83 -69.03
N GLN A 393 56.27 -44.88 -67.79
CA GLN A 393 57.64 -45.30 -67.45
C GLN A 393 57.94 -46.71 -67.98
N LYS A 394 57.03 -47.67 -67.74
CA LYS A 394 57.15 -49.03 -68.31
C LYS A 394 57.18 -49.04 -69.84
N GLN A 395 56.35 -48.22 -70.49
CA GLN A 395 56.34 -48.10 -71.96
C GLN A 395 57.66 -47.50 -72.48
N ILE A 396 58.21 -46.49 -71.80
CA ILE A 396 59.52 -45.90 -72.12
C ILE A 396 60.63 -46.96 -71.98
N GLU A 397 60.63 -47.74 -70.92
CA GLU A 397 61.59 -48.84 -70.72
C GLU A 397 61.49 -49.89 -71.84
N ALA A 398 60.27 -50.29 -72.21
CA ALA A 398 60.03 -51.23 -73.31
C ALA A 398 60.45 -50.66 -74.67
N LEU A 399 60.18 -49.38 -74.93
CA LEU A 399 60.61 -48.69 -76.14
C LEU A 399 62.13 -48.59 -76.18
N THR A 400 62.78 -48.24 -75.07
CA THR A 400 64.25 -48.18 -74.93
C THR A 400 64.88 -49.54 -75.22
N ALA A 401 64.31 -50.63 -74.69
CA ALA A 401 64.77 -51.98 -74.98
C ALA A 401 64.59 -52.36 -76.47
N THR A 402 63.50 -51.93 -77.10
CA THR A 402 63.28 -52.12 -78.54
C THR A 402 64.29 -51.33 -79.37
N VAL A 403 64.54 -50.07 -79.02
CA VAL A 403 65.55 -49.23 -79.68
C VAL A 403 66.94 -49.84 -79.53
N GLN A 404 67.29 -50.38 -78.35
CA GLN A 404 68.54 -51.09 -78.15
C GLN A 404 68.64 -52.32 -79.07
N LYS A 405 67.59 -53.15 -79.15
CA LYS A 405 67.55 -54.30 -80.06
C LYS A 405 67.70 -53.90 -81.53
N VAL A 406 67.03 -52.84 -81.97
CA VAL A 406 67.14 -52.34 -83.35
C VAL A 406 68.56 -51.80 -83.59
N SER A 407 69.15 -51.08 -82.63
CA SER A 407 70.54 -50.63 -82.70
C SER A 407 71.51 -51.81 -82.82
N ASP A 408 71.31 -52.88 -82.04
CA ASP A 408 72.09 -54.12 -82.11
C ASP A 408 71.91 -54.81 -83.49
N GLN A 409 70.69 -54.81 -84.05
CA GLN A 409 70.40 -55.33 -85.40
C GLN A 409 71.04 -54.51 -86.52
N VAL A 410 71.06 -53.17 -86.40
CA VAL A 410 71.74 -52.28 -87.35
C VAL A 410 73.26 -52.47 -87.28
N ALA A 411 73.81 -52.70 -86.08
CA ALA A 411 75.22 -53.07 -85.92
C ALA A 411 75.55 -54.42 -86.60
N LEU A 412 74.64 -55.40 -86.55
CA LEU A 412 74.76 -56.68 -87.28
C LEU A 412 74.66 -56.51 -88.80
N ASN A 413 73.76 -55.67 -89.31
CA ASN A 413 73.58 -55.43 -90.76
C ASN A 413 74.71 -54.63 -91.41
N LYS A 414 75.57 -53.95 -90.64
CA LYS A 414 76.82 -53.36 -91.17
C LYS A 414 77.93 -54.40 -91.41
N SER A 415 77.71 -55.67 -91.07
CA SER A 415 78.71 -56.74 -91.13
C SER A 415 78.53 -57.69 -92.32
N ALA A 416 78.28 -57.14 -93.52
CA ALA A 416 78.34 -57.91 -94.77
C ALA A 416 79.18 -57.16 -95.82
N PRO A 417 80.50 -57.38 -95.91
CA PRO A 417 81.25 -56.97 -97.09
C PRO A 417 80.84 -57.84 -98.29
N GLN A 418 80.19 -57.23 -99.29
CA GLN A 418 80.12 -57.80 -100.63
C GLN A 418 81.53 -57.78 -101.24
N LEU A 419 82.23 -58.92 -101.20
CA LEU A 419 83.37 -59.18 -102.07
C LEU A 419 82.82 -59.71 -103.40
N VAL A 420 82.73 -58.80 -104.38
CA VAL A 420 82.63 -59.13 -105.79
C VAL A 420 84.02 -59.61 -106.23
N ALA A 421 84.12 -60.84 -106.73
CA ALA A 421 85.29 -61.32 -107.45
C ALA A 421 84.84 -62.16 -108.66
N ASN A 422 85.18 -61.68 -109.84
CA ASN A 422 85.24 -62.42 -111.10
C ASN A 422 86.08 -61.56 -112.07
N PRO A 423 86.96 -62.10 -112.93
CA PRO A 423 87.69 -63.37 -112.94
C PRO A 423 89.17 -63.23 -112.52
#